data_AF-A0AAX2EJW8-F1
#
_entry.id   AF-A0AAX2EJW8-F1
#
_cell.length_a   1.000
_cell.length_b   1.000
_cell.length_c   1.000
_cell.angle_alpha   90.00
_cell.angle_beta   90.00
_cell.angle_gamma   90.00
#
_symmetry.space_group_name_H-M   'P 1'
#
loop_
_entity.id
_entity.type
_entity.pdbx_description
1 polymer ?
#
loop_
_entity_poly.entity_id
_entity_poly.type
_entity_poly.pdbx_seq_one_letter_code
_entity_poly.pdbx_strand_id
1 'polypeptide(L)'
;MNKPMKWILVIVLSSVAILIAAGITLYNVIDVNLNELNGKGTVVSTVESPGKRYVAEIRLIDENGNATTPIGQAVSITTQSTDQNQLKNETIYWEIHSDSELPKVNWLDEDTIEINRIKIDIDDEDTYYNWQNE
;
A
#
# COMPACT_ATOMS: atom_id res chain seq x y z
N MET A 1 56.33 12.19 9.37
CA MET A 1 55.30 12.39 10.41
C MET A 1 53.95 12.08 9.78
N ASN A 2 53.58 10.80 9.69
CA ASN A 2 52.43 10.35 8.89
C ASN A 2 51.23 10.16 9.81
N LYS A 3 50.67 11.29 10.30
CA LYS A 3 49.51 11.30 11.20
C LYS A 3 48.18 11.82 10.62
N PRO A 4 48.08 12.57 9.50
CA PRO A 4 46.77 13.08 9.08
C PRO A 4 45.89 12.02 8.42
N MET A 5 46.49 10.97 7.82
CA MET A 5 45.75 10.00 7.01
C MET A 5 44.73 9.18 7.80
N LYS A 6 45.01 8.87 9.07
CA LYS A 6 44.07 8.13 9.94
C LYS A 6 42.85 8.97 10.31
N TRP A 7 43.02 10.27 10.51
CA TRP A 7 41.92 11.18 10.86
C TRP A 7 41.04 11.52 9.65
N ILE A 8 41.66 11.69 8.47
CA ILE A 8 40.92 11.85 7.21
C ILE A 8 40.06 10.61 6.94
N LEU A 9 40.61 9.42 7.18
CA LEU A 9 39.87 8.17 6.96
C LEU A 9 38.70 8.01 7.92
N VAL A 10 38.83 8.42 9.18
CA VAL A 10 37.71 8.46 10.14
C VAL A 10 36.64 9.47 9.73
N ILE A 11 37.03 10.68 9.30
CA ILE A 11 36.09 11.70 8.84
C ILE A 11 35.31 11.21 7.61
N VAL A 12 35.99 10.58 6.65
CA VAL A 12 35.36 10.01 5.45
C VAL A 12 34.43 8.84 5.81
N LEU A 13 34.82 7.97 6.74
CA LEU A 13 33.97 6.84 7.16
C LEU A 13 32.72 7.32 7.89
N SER A 14 32.87 8.34 8.76
CA SER A 14 31.75 8.95 9.46
C SER A 14 30.79 9.68 8.52
N SER A 15 31.30 10.39 7.50
CA SER A 15 30.43 11.06 6.53
C SER A 15 29.66 10.06 5.66
N VAL A 16 30.29 8.95 5.26
CA VAL A 16 29.62 7.85 4.54
C VAL A 16 28.53 7.21 5.41
N ALA A 17 28.80 6.96 6.69
CA ALA A 17 27.80 6.41 7.61
C ALA A 17 26.58 7.32 7.78
N ILE A 18 26.78 8.64 7.83
CA ILE A 18 25.69 9.62 7.90
C ILE A 18 24.87 9.62 6.60
N LEU A 19 25.51 9.53 5.43
CA LEU A 19 24.82 9.46 4.14
C LEU A 19 24.00 8.17 4.00
N ILE A 20 24.52 7.02 4.46
CA ILE A 20 23.79 5.75 4.46
C ILE A 20 22.57 5.84 5.40
N ALA A 21 22.76 6.35 6.62
CA ALA A 21 21.65 6.52 7.56
C ALA A 21 20.57 7.46 7.01
N ALA A 22 20.97 8.58 6.40
CA ALA A 22 20.05 9.51 5.74
C ALA A 22 19.30 8.86 4.57
N GLY A 23 20.00 8.06 3.74
CA GLY A 23 19.38 7.32 2.65
C GLY A 23 18.33 6.31 3.11
N ILE A 24 18.61 5.56 4.18
CA ILE A 24 17.65 4.61 4.77
C ILE A 24 16.43 5.35 5.33
N THR A 25 16.64 6.48 6.04
CA THR A 25 15.53 7.26 6.56
C THR A 25 14.67 7.89 5.46
N LEU A 26 15.28 8.29 4.34
CA LEU A 26 14.53 8.85 3.21
C LEU A 26 13.72 7.78 2.48
N TYR A 27 14.29 6.58 2.32
CA TYR A 27 13.61 5.42 1.72
C TYR A 27 12.32 5.08 2.47
N ASN A 28 12.37 5.04 3.80
CA ASN A 28 11.21 4.73 4.65
C ASN A 28 10.14 5.83 4.69
N VAL A 29 10.45 7.06 4.27
CA VAL A 29 9.48 8.19 4.28
C VAL A 29 8.74 8.30 2.94
N ILE A 30 9.31 7.76 1.87
CA ILE A 30 8.71 7.78 0.53
C ILE A 30 7.86 6.51 0.29
N ASP A 31 8.13 5.43 1.04
CA ASP A 31 7.31 4.22 0.99
C ASP A 31 6.00 4.43 1.76
N VAL A 32 5.01 4.99 1.09
CA VAL A 32 3.66 5.08 1.65
C VAL A 32 3.07 3.69 1.62
N ASN A 33 3.16 3.02 2.76
CA ASN A 33 2.77 1.63 2.86
C ASN A 33 1.23 1.55 2.92
N LEU A 34 0.61 0.81 2.00
CA LEU A 34 -0.85 0.64 1.94
C LEU A 34 -1.44 0.09 3.24
N ASN A 35 -0.60 -0.53 4.08
CA ASN A 35 -0.94 -0.94 5.42
C ASN A 35 -1.53 0.16 6.31
N GLU A 36 -1.20 1.43 6.07
CA GLU A 36 -1.79 2.56 6.80
C GLU A 36 -3.26 2.82 6.44
N LEU A 37 -3.72 2.30 5.30
CA LEU A 37 -5.10 2.41 4.80
C LEU A 37 -5.97 1.22 5.21
N ASN A 38 -5.38 0.18 5.79
CA ASN A 38 -6.09 -1.01 6.26
C ASN A 38 -7.24 -0.64 7.20
N GLY A 39 -8.46 -0.95 6.77
CA GLY A 39 -9.69 -0.67 7.53
C GLY A 39 -10.14 0.80 7.54
N LYS A 40 -9.49 1.71 6.80
CA LYS A 40 -9.91 3.11 6.69
C LYS A 40 -11.00 3.30 5.63
N GLY A 41 -11.84 4.32 5.83
CA GLY A 41 -12.88 4.70 4.87
C GLY A 41 -14.16 3.88 4.96
N THR A 42 -15.11 4.23 4.10
CA THR A 42 -16.46 3.64 4.08
C THR A 42 -16.57 2.62 2.97
N VAL A 43 -16.96 1.38 3.30
CA VAL A 43 -17.25 0.35 2.30
C VAL A 43 -18.48 0.77 1.50
N VAL A 44 -18.35 0.82 0.19
CA VAL A 44 -19.43 1.18 -0.74
C VAL A 44 -19.84 0.04 -1.66
N SER A 45 -18.97 -0.95 -1.85
CA SER A 45 -19.26 -2.14 -2.66
C SER A 45 -18.31 -3.28 -2.27
N THR A 46 -18.71 -4.51 -2.58
CA THR A 46 -17.95 -5.72 -2.31
C THR A 46 -18.03 -6.68 -3.48
N VAL A 47 -16.93 -7.38 -3.78
CA VAL A 47 -16.85 -8.36 -4.87
C VAL A 47 -16.20 -9.64 -4.33
N GLU A 48 -16.90 -10.76 -4.37
CA GLU A 48 -16.39 -12.07 -3.92
C GLU A 48 -15.46 -12.71 -4.96
N SER A 49 -14.44 -13.42 -4.48
CA SER A 49 -13.64 -14.30 -5.34
C SER A 49 -14.48 -15.49 -5.87
N PRO A 50 -14.13 -16.11 -7.00
CA PRO A 50 -14.88 -17.23 -7.59
C PRO A 50 -15.18 -18.39 -6.62
N GLY A 51 -14.20 -18.75 -5.80
CA GLY A 51 -14.22 -19.77 -4.75
C GLY A 51 -14.64 -19.23 -3.38
N LYS A 52 -14.95 -17.94 -3.27
CA LYS A 52 -15.45 -17.26 -2.07
C LYS A 52 -14.51 -17.33 -0.86
N ARG A 53 -13.21 -17.55 -1.09
CA ARG A 53 -12.22 -17.44 -0.02
C ARG A 53 -12.01 -15.99 0.38
N TYR A 54 -12.16 -15.07 -0.57
CA TYR A 54 -11.87 -13.65 -0.40
C TYR A 54 -13.04 -12.76 -0.79
N VAL A 55 -13.07 -11.57 -0.19
CA VAL A 55 -13.96 -10.47 -0.53
C VAL A 55 -13.09 -9.24 -0.75
N ALA A 56 -13.19 -8.67 -1.94
CA ALA A 56 -12.65 -7.36 -2.25
C ALA A 56 -13.66 -6.30 -1.84
N GLU A 57 -13.28 -5.44 -0.89
CA GLU A 57 -14.10 -4.35 -0.39
C GLU A 57 -13.62 -3.03 -1.00
N ILE A 58 -14.49 -2.39 -1.76
CA ILE A 58 -14.26 -1.07 -2.33
C ILE A 58 -14.60 -0.03 -1.28
N ARG A 59 -13.64 0.81 -0.94
CA ARG A 59 -13.71 1.80 0.13
C ARG A 59 -13.47 3.21 -0.42
N LEU A 60 -14.27 4.14 0.06
CA LEU A 60 -14.05 5.57 -0.14
C LEU A 60 -13.26 6.12 1.05
N ILE A 61 -12.10 6.70 0.78
CA ILE A 61 -11.23 7.33 1.77
C ILE A 61 -11.52 8.84 1.80
N ASP A 62 -11.79 9.36 2.98
CA ASP A 62 -11.96 10.78 3.26
C ASP A 62 -10.91 11.19 4.30
N GLU A 63 -10.20 12.29 4.06
CA GLU A 63 -9.19 12.86 4.97
C GLU A 63 -9.79 13.23 6.34
N ASN A 64 -11.09 13.54 6.40
CA ASN A 64 -11.75 14.06 7.61
C ASN A 64 -12.94 13.22 8.09
N GLY A 65 -13.25 12.10 7.43
CA GLY A 65 -14.44 11.28 7.76
C GLY A 65 -15.78 12.01 7.61
N ASN A 66 -15.81 13.13 6.88
CA ASN A 66 -16.98 13.99 6.68
C ASN A 66 -17.39 13.95 5.21
N ALA A 67 -18.17 12.93 4.88
CA ALA A 67 -18.65 12.62 3.54
C ALA A 67 -19.30 13.82 2.85
N THR A 68 -18.53 14.52 2.02
CA THR A 68 -19.07 15.37 0.94
C THR A 68 -18.23 15.28 -0.34
N THR A 69 -16.95 14.94 -0.24
CA THR A 69 -16.06 14.71 -1.40
C THR A 69 -14.99 13.67 -1.04
N PRO A 70 -15.12 12.40 -1.49
CA PRO A 70 -14.06 11.41 -1.32
C PRO A 70 -12.81 11.90 -2.05
N ILE A 71 -11.68 11.92 -1.35
CA ILE A 71 -10.39 12.31 -1.93
C ILE A 71 -9.65 11.12 -2.55
N GLY A 72 -10.00 9.90 -2.15
CA GLY A 72 -9.39 8.69 -2.68
C GLY A 72 -10.28 7.45 -2.59
N GLN A 73 -9.89 6.44 -3.35
CA GLN A 73 -10.56 5.14 -3.43
C GLN A 73 -9.54 4.06 -3.11
N ALA A 74 -9.94 3.08 -2.29
CA ALA A 74 -9.11 1.96 -1.92
C ALA A 74 -9.85 0.65 -2.15
N VAL A 75 -9.11 -0.41 -2.43
CA VAL A 75 -9.64 -1.78 -2.42
C VAL A 75 -8.85 -2.57 -1.40
N SER A 76 -9.57 -3.21 -0.47
CA SER A 76 -8.97 -4.12 0.50
C SER A 76 -9.49 -5.54 0.32
N ILE A 77 -8.66 -6.52 0.62
CA ILE A 77 -9.01 -7.94 0.62
C ILE A 77 -9.26 -8.40 2.04
N THR A 78 -10.35 -9.14 2.21
CA THR A 78 -10.76 -9.75 3.47
C THR A 78 -11.08 -11.22 3.23
N THR A 79 -10.56 -12.12 4.07
CA THR A 79 -10.91 -13.54 4.00
C THR A 79 -12.26 -13.84 4.62
N GLN A 80 -13.04 -14.73 3.99
CA GLN A 80 -14.32 -15.21 4.53
C GLN A 80 -14.18 -16.33 5.60
N SER A 81 -12.96 -16.75 5.95
CA SER A 81 -12.79 -17.88 6.89
C SER A 81 -13.26 -17.53 8.30
N THR A 82 -13.94 -18.49 8.94
CA THR A 82 -14.45 -18.38 10.32
C THR A 82 -13.34 -18.47 11.38
N ASP A 83 -12.11 -18.75 10.96
CA ASP A 83 -10.93 -18.73 11.81
C ASP A 83 -10.52 -17.27 12.10
N GLN A 84 -10.89 -16.81 13.30
CA GLN A 84 -10.70 -15.46 13.85
C GLN A 84 -9.23 -15.01 13.95
N ASN A 85 -8.26 -15.69 13.34
CA ASN A 85 -6.87 -15.58 13.73
C ASN A 85 -5.85 -15.21 12.65
N GLN A 86 -6.24 -14.95 11.39
CA GLN A 86 -5.34 -14.34 10.41
C GLN A 86 -6.08 -14.00 9.12
N LEU A 87 -6.56 -12.76 9.02
CA LEU A 87 -6.16 -11.81 7.96
C LEU A 87 -6.78 -10.46 8.30
N LYS A 88 -5.89 -9.51 8.59
CA LYS A 88 -6.21 -8.08 8.68
C LYS A 88 -6.71 -7.67 7.30
N ASN A 89 -7.81 -6.92 7.21
CA ASN A 89 -8.22 -6.26 5.97
C ASN A 89 -7.01 -5.57 5.34
N GLU A 90 -6.52 -6.10 4.22
CA GLU A 90 -5.27 -5.65 3.63
C GLU A 90 -5.58 -4.84 2.39
N THR A 91 -5.09 -3.61 2.34
CA THR A 91 -5.31 -2.70 1.23
C THR A 91 -4.29 -3.00 0.15
N ILE A 92 -4.78 -3.40 -1.02
CA ILE A 92 -3.96 -3.81 -2.16
C ILE A 92 -3.93 -2.75 -3.27
N TYR A 93 -4.84 -1.78 -3.19
CA TYR A 93 -4.99 -0.72 -4.18
C TYR A 93 -5.38 0.59 -3.51
N TRP A 94 -4.71 1.67 -3.88
CA TRP A 94 -5.10 3.03 -3.51
C TRP A 94 -4.86 4.03 -4.64
N GLU A 95 -5.88 4.85 -4.90
CA GLU A 95 -5.87 5.90 -5.91
C GLU A 95 -6.47 7.20 -5.34
N ILE A 96 -5.74 8.32 -5.47
CA ILE A 96 -6.25 9.68 -5.19
C ILE A 96 -6.60 10.36 -6.51
N HIS A 97 -7.73 11.07 -6.55
CA HIS A 97 -8.30 11.74 -7.74
C HIS A 97 -8.90 10.79 -8.79
N SER A 98 -9.69 9.81 -8.36
CA SER A 98 -10.58 9.11 -9.29
C SER A 98 -11.67 10.09 -9.78
N ASP A 99 -11.94 10.09 -11.09
CA ASP A 99 -12.84 10.98 -11.83
C ASP A 99 -14.34 10.80 -11.48
N SER A 100 -14.66 10.57 -10.20
CA SER A 100 -15.96 10.27 -9.58
C SER A 100 -16.55 8.88 -9.84
N GLU A 101 -15.94 8.04 -10.68
CA GLU A 101 -16.36 6.64 -10.86
C GLU A 101 -15.72 5.72 -9.81
N LEU A 102 -16.49 4.78 -9.24
CA LEU A 102 -15.92 3.73 -8.38
C LEU A 102 -14.92 2.87 -9.17
N PRO A 103 -13.90 2.28 -8.52
CA PRO A 103 -12.93 1.45 -9.20
C PRO A 103 -13.64 0.22 -9.78
N LYS A 104 -13.27 -0.15 -11.00
CA LYS A 104 -13.78 -1.35 -11.67
C LYS A 104 -12.97 -2.54 -11.18
N VAL A 105 -13.59 -3.37 -10.36
CA VAL A 105 -12.97 -4.52 -9.69
C VAL A 105 -13.52 -5.81 -10.29
N ASN A 106 -12.64 -6.66 -10.81
CA ASN A 106 -12.99 -7.99 -11.34
C ASN A 106 -11.96 -9.02 -10.87
N TRP A 107 -12.41 -10.16 -10.35
CA TRP A 107 -11.53 -11.31 -10.12
C TRP A 107 -11.21 -12.01 -11.45
N LEU A 108 -9.93 -12.20 -11.74
CA LEU A 108 -9.47 -12.98 -12.90
C LEU A 108 -9.41 -14.46 -12.57
N ASP A 109 -8.98 -14.78 -11.35
CA ASP A 109 -9.01 -16.10 -10.74
C ASP A 109 -9.19 -15.95 -9.23
N GLU A 110 -8.79 -16.94 -8.44
CA GLU A 110 -9.05 -16.93 -7.00
C GLU A 110 -8.16 -15.95 -6.23
N ASP A 111 -6.94 -15.73 -6.73
CA ASP A 111 -5.88 -14.98 -6.04
C ASP A 111 -5.47 -13.74 -6.86
N THR A 112 -5.89 -13.65 -8.13
CA THR A 112 -5.62 -12.50 -8.99
C THR A 112 -6.86 -11.63 -9.20
N ILE A 113 -6.72 -10.34 -8.94
CA ILE A 113 -7.76 -9.33 -9.11
C ILE A 113 -7.30 -8.24 -10.08
N GLU A 114 -8.22 -7.77 -10.92
CA GLU A 114 -8.03 -6.63 -11.82
C GLU A 114 -8.82 -5.43 -11.29
N ILE A 115 -8.12 -4.32 -11.03
CA ILE A 115 -8.68 -3.07 -10.51
C ILE A 115 -8.26 -1.95 -11.46
N ASN A 116 -9.23 -1.30 -12.14
CA ASN A 116 -8.95 -0.23 -13.11
C ASN A 116 -7.89 -0.59 -14.18
N ARG A 117 -7.84 -1.88 -14.58
CA ARG A 117 -6.87 -2.49 -15.51
C ARG A 117 -5.47 -2.77 -14.93
N ILE A 118 -5.26 -2.50 -13.64
CA ILE A 118 -4.10 -2.96 -12.89
C ILE A 118 -4.38 -4.37 -12.41
N LYS A 119 -3.46 -5.31 -12.66
CA LYS A 119 -3.56 -6.69 -12.19
C LYS A 119 -2.73 -6.83 -10.93
N ILE A 120 -3.34 -7.40 -9.91
CA ILE A 120 -2.76 -7.57 -8.59
C ILE A 120 -2.95 -9.03 -8.20
N ASP A 121 -1.85 -9.67 -7.83
CA ASP A 121 -1.85 -10.97 -7.16
C ASP A 121 -1.90 -10.68 -5.65
N ILE A 122 -2.98 -11.11 -4.99
CA ILE A 122 -3.22 -10.78 -3.59
C ILE A 122 -2.23 -11.46 -2.63
N ASP A 123 -1.50 -12.47 -3.12
CA ASP A 123 -0.44 -13.15 -2.36
C ASP A 123 0.95 -12.53 -2.62
N ASP A 124 1.05 -11.54 -3.53
CA ASP A 124 2.31 -10.85 -3.91
C ASP A 124 2.22 -9.33 -3.68
N GLU A 125 2.78 -8.88 -2.56
CA GLU A 125 2.85 -7.46 -2.17
C GLU A 125 3.55 -6.57 -3.22
N ASP A 126 4.45 -7.12 -4.04
CA ASP A 126 5.14 -6.34 -5.09
C ASP A 126 4.18 -5.94 -6.23
N THR A 127 3.00 -6.55 -6.30
CA THR A 127 1.97 -6.22 -7.30
C THR A 127 0.97 -5.17 -6.80
N TYR A 128 1.06 -4.77 -5.54
CA TYR A 128 0.13 -3.82 -4.95
C TYR A 128 0.29 -2.43 -5.56
N TYR A 129 -0.84 -1.76 -5.73
CA TYR A 129 -0.88 -0.46 -6.39
C TYR A 129 -1.04 0.68 -5.37
N ASN A 130 -0.06 1.58 -5.37
CA ASN A 130 -0.13 2.84 -4.64
C ASN A 130 0.14 4.01 -5.60
N TRP A 131 -0.86 4.88 -5.78
CA TRP A 131 -0.73 6.07 -6.62
C TRP A 131 0.42 7.02 -6.22
N GLN A 132 0.87 7.03 -4.96
CA GLN A 132 2.01 7.87 -4.54
C GLN A 132 3.36 7.38 -5.07
N ASN A 133 3.41 6.12 -5.50
CA ASN A 133 4.62 5.48 -6.01
C ASN A 133 4.68 5.47 -7.56
N GLU A 134 3.67 5.99 -8.25
CA GLU A 134 3.70 6.24 -9.72
C GLU A 134 4.27 7.62 -10.08
#